data_AF-A0A842UYJ4-F1
#
_entry.id   AF-A0A842UYJ4-F1
#
_cell.length_a   1.000
_cell.length_b   1.000
_cell.length_c   1.000
_cell.angle_alpha   90.00
_cell.angle_beta   90.00
_cell.angle_gamma   90.00
#
_symmetry.space_group_name_H-M   'P 1'
#
loop_
_entity.id
_entity.type
_entity.pdbx_description
1 polymer ?
#
loop_
_entity_poly.entity_id
_entity_poly.type
_entity_poly.pdbx_seq_one_letter_code
_entity_poly.pdbx_strand_id
1 'polypeptide(L)'
;MVLGIQILGLLFGLFMLYLTFLHRKRKEFTIKETLFWFLLWIAFIIVTLYPGSIDFFVKDLLMMSRTMDFFIVIGFMFLIGALFYTYTIVRGNQNRVEELVRRIALEKKEKK
;
A
#
# COMPACT_ATOMS: atom_id res chain seq x y z
N MET A 1 -8.40 24.74 -2.13
CA MET A 1 -8.72 23.49 -1.40
C MET A 1 -9.38 23.84 -0.07
N VAL A 2 -10.33 23.04 0.40
CA VAL A 2 -10.91 23.22 1.73
C VAL A 2 -9.84 22.83 2.76
N LEU A 3 -9.48 23.74 3.67
CA LEU A 3 -8.45 23.54 4.71
C LEU A 3 -8.59 22.20 5.46
N GLY A 4 -9.83 21.75 5.67
CA GLY A 4 -10.12 20.46 6.32
C GLY A 4 -9.55 19.23 5.60
N ILE A 5 -9.50 19.24 4.26
CA ILE A 5 -8.97 18.10 3.48
C ILE A 5 -7.44 17.99 3.64
N GLN A 6 -6.75 19.14 3.70
CA GLN A 6 -5.29 19.14 3.92
C GLN A 6 -4.94 18.66 5.33
N ILE A 7 -5.68 19.08 6.35
CA ILE A 7 -5.48 18.64 7.74
C ILE A 7 -5.70 17.12 7.86
N LEU A 8 -6.78 16.60 7.25
CA LEU A 8 -7.05 15.16 7.20
C LEU A 8 -5.95 14.39 6.47
N GLY A 9 -5.52 14.85 5.30
CA GLY A 9 -4.45 14.22 4.54
C GLY A 9 -3.11 14.22 5.28
N LEU A 10 -2.78 15.31 5.98
CA LEU A 10 -1.57 15.41 6.79
C LEU A 10 -1.61 14.44 7.98
N LEU A 11 -2.70 14.42 8.73
CA LEU A 11 -2.90 13.48 9.84
C LEU A 11 -2.82 12.04 9.36
N PHE A 12 -3.44 11.74 8.22
CA PHE A 12 -3.38 10.42 7.61
C PHE A 12 -1.95 10.04 7.22
N GLY A 13 -1.21 10.93 6.56
CA GLY A 13 0.20 10.69 6.18
C GLY A 13 1.10 10.44 7.40
N LEU A 14 0.95 11.23 8.46
CA LEU A 14 1.68 11.04 9.72
C LEU A 14 1.32 9.71 10.40
N PHE A 15 0.03 9.37 10.41
CA PHE A 15 -0.45 8.10 10.94
C PHE A 15 0.13 6.90 10.17
N MET A 16 0.16 6.97 8.83
CA MET A 16 0.71 5.90 8.00
C MET A 16 2.24 5.78 8.12
N LEU A 17 2.96 6.89 8.33
CA LEU A 17 4.38 6.86 8.68
C LEU A 17 4.61 6.15 10.03
N TYR A 18 3.79 6.46 11.04
CA TYR A 18 3.85 5.80 12.33
C TYR A 18 3.56 4.30 12.23
N LEU A 19 2.54 3.90 11.47
CA LEU A 19 2.23 2.49 11.22
C LEU A 19 3.39 1.77 10.50
N THR A 20 3.99 2.41 9.50
CA THR A 20 5.15 1.86 8.78
C THR A 20 6.33 1.63 9.73
N PHE A 21 6.60 2.58 10.63
CA PHE A 21 7.60 2.43 11.67
C PHE A 21 7.26 1.31 12.66
N LEU A 22 5.99 1.17 13.05
CA LEU A 22 5.53 0.13 13.96
C LEU A 22 5.70 -1.27 13.37
N HIS A 23 5.34 -1.47 12.10
CA HIS A 23 5.52 -2.74 11.40
C HIS A 23 7.00 -3.09 11.22
N ARG A 24 7.88 -2.10 11.00
CA ARG A 24 9.34 -2.31 11.04
C ARG A 24 9.80 -2.80 12.40
N LYS A 25 9.30 -2.20 13.49
CA LYS A 25 9.64 -2.61 14.87
C LYS A 25 9.22 -4.05 15.17
N ARG A 26 8.11 -4.50 14.56
CA ARG A 26 7.61 -5.89 14.65
C ARG A 26 8.38 -6.90 13.77
N LYS A 27 9.38 -6.45 13.00
CA LYS A 27 10.15 -7.25 12.02
C LYS A 27 9.28 -7.95 10.95
N GLU A 28 8.06 -7.48 10.75
CA GLU A 28 7.15 -8.01 9.72
C GLU A 28 7.54 -7.53 8.33
N PHE A 29 8.23 -6.38 8.23
CA PHE A 29 8.76 -5.86 6.98
C PHE A 29 10.28 -5.97 6.89
N THR A 30 10.73 -6.27 5.68
CA THR A 30 12.12 -6.13 5.25
C THR A 30 12.49 -4.64 5.22
N ILE A 31 13.76 -4.33 5.45
CA ILE A 31 14.28 -2.94 5.41
C ILE A 31 13.93 -2.23 4.10
N LYS A 32 13.95 -2.96 2.97
CA LYS A 32 13.59 -2.42 1.64
C LYS A 32 12.12 -2.02 1.55
N GLU A 33 11.22 -2.84 2.08
CA GLU A 33 9.76 -2.58 2.07
C GLU A 33 9.44 -1.39 2.96
N THR A 34 10.06 -1.30 4.14
CA THR A 34 9.90 -0.13 5.01
C THR A 34 10.35 1.15 4.29
N LEU A 35 11.52 1.14 3.66
CA LEU A 35 12.04 2.32 2.96
C LEU A 35 11.13 2.76 1.82
N PHE A 36 10.60 1.81 1.05
CA PHE A 36 9.64 2.06 -0.02
C PHE A 36 8.35 2.72 0.51
N TRP A 37 7.74 2.16 1.54
CA TRP A 37 6.53 2.73 2.15
C TRP A 37 6.80 4.10 2.77
N PHE A 38 7.95 4.28 3.42
CA PHE A 38 8.32 5.57 4.02
C PHE A 38 8.47 6.68 2.97
N LEU A 39 9.15 6.37 1.85
CA LEU A 39 9.25 7.29 0.70
C LEU A 39 7.89 7.62 0.10
N LEU A 40 7.01 6.62 -0.04
CA LEU A 40 5.65 6.80 -0.55
C LEU A 40 4.84 7.75 0.34
N TRP A 41 4.87 7.55 1.66
CA TRP A 41 4.15 8.43 2.60
C TRP A 41 4.73 9.85 2.67
N ILE A 42 6.06 10.00 2.58
CA ILE A 42 6.70 11.32 2.48
C ILE A 42 6.24 12.03 1.21
N ALA A 43 6.25 11.34 0.06
CA ALA A 43 5.77 11.90 -1.20
C ALA A 43 4.30 12.33 -1.09
N PHE A 44 3.44 11.51 -0.47
CA PHE A 44 2.04 11.83 -0.22
C PHE A 44 1.85 13.10 0.65
N ILE A 45 2.65 13.25 1.71
CA ILE A 45 2.62 14.44 2.58
C ILE A 45 3.03 15.69 1.78
N ILE A 46 4.08 15.61 0.97
CA ILE A 46 4.54 16.73 0.13
C ILE A 46 3.44 17.17 -0.84
N VAL A 47 2.78 16.21 -1.50
CA VAL A 47 1.66 16.46 -2.41
C VAL A 47 0.48 17.11 -1.69
N THR A 48 0.20 16.68 -0.46
CA THR A 48 -0.90 17.24 0.35
C THR A 48 -0.61 18.69 0.78
N LEU A 49 0.64 18.99 1.11
CA LEU A 49 1.09 20.34 1.51
C LEU A 49 1.17 21.30 0.32
N TYR A 50 1.58 20.82 -0.86
CA TYR A 50 1.75 21.61 -2.07
C TYR A 50 0.87 21.10 -3.23
N PRO A 51 -0.44 21.35 -3.17
CA PRO A 51 -1.35 20.91 -4.24
C PRO A 51 -1.09 21.61 -5.58
N GLY A 52 -0.51 22.82 -5.56
CA GLY A 52 -0.18 23.58 -6.77
C GLY A 52 0.90 22.95 -7.64
N SER A 53 1.75 22.08 -7.09
CA SER A 53 2.76 21.33 -7.86
C SER A 53 2.12 20.29 -8.79
N ILE A 54 0.95 19.78 -8.43
CA ILE A 54 0.22 18.77 -9.20
C ILE A 54 -0.71 19.40 -10.24
N ASP A 55 -1.18 20.63 -10.04
CA ASP A 55 -2.06 21.30 -11.00
C ASP A 55 -1.42 21.47 -12.39
N PHE A 56 -0.09 21.61 -12.47
CA PHE A 56 0.64 21.61 -13.74
C PHE A 56 0.54 20.26 -14.47
N PHE A 57 0.73 19.15 -13.75
CA PHE A 57 0.62 17.80 -14.33
C PHE A 57 -0.82 17.39 -14.64
N VAL A 58 -1.80 17.75 -13.80
CA VAL A 58 -3.20 17.34 -13.95
C VAL A 58 -3.90 18.07 -15.10
N LYS A 59 -3.63 19.36 -15.29
CA LYS A 59 -4.23 20.15 -16.37
C LYS A 59 -3.64 19.80 -17.74
N ASP A 60 -2.32 19.65 -17.84
CA ASP A 60 -1.66 19.46 -19.14
C ASP A 60 -1.66 18.00 -19.63
N LEU A 61 -1.68 17.00 -18.73
CA LEU A 61 -1.56 15.59 -19.13
C LEU A 61 -2.89 14.82 -19.18
N LEU A 62 -3.90 15.18 -18.37
CA LEU A 62 -5.13 14.39 -18.22
C LEU A 62 -6.44 15.08 -18.58
N MET A 63 -6.43 16.39 -18.91
CA MET A 63 -7.63 17.17 -19.25
C MET A 63 -8.80 17.02 -18.24
N MET A 64 -8.50 16.65 -16.99
CA MET A 64 -9.50 16.42 -15.95
C MET A 64 -9.78 17.73 -15.23
N SER A 65 -11.05 18.17 -15.27
CA SER A 65 -11.50 19.45 -14.70
C SER A 65 -11.38 19.53 -13.17
N ARG A 66 -11.18 18.39 -12.48
CA ARG A 66 -11.11 18.30 -11.03
C ARG A 66 -9.94 17.42 -10.57
N THR A 67 -9.01 18.02 -9.82
CA THR A 67 -7.89 17.34 -9.15
C THR A 67 -8.36 16.19 -8.23
N MET A 68 -9.58 16.28 -7.70
CA MET A 68 -10.18 15.27 -6.84
C MET A 68 -10.45 13.94 -7.57
N ASP A 69 -10.94 14.01 -8.82
CA ASP A 69 -11.32 12.81 -9.58
C ASP A 69 -10.07 12.00 -9.95
N PHE A 70 -8.95 12.67 -10.21
CA PHE A 70 -7.64 12.04 -10.40
C PHE A 70 -7.17 11.23 -9.19
N PHE A 71 -7.23 11.82 -7.99
CA PHE A 71 -6.86 11.12 -6.76
C PHE A 71 -7.76 9.92 -6.49
N ILE A 72 -9.06 10.02 -6.79
CA ILE A 72 -9.99 8.91 -6.65
C ILE A 72 -9.60 7.78 -7.59
N VAL A 73 -9.40 8.05 -8.88
CA VAL A 73 -9.04 7.03 -9.87
C VAL A 73 -7.72 6.35 -9.53
N ILE A 74 -6.67 7.13 -9.23
CA ILE A 74 -5.36 6.55 -8.83
C ILE A 74 -5.49 5.75 -7.53
N GLY A 75 -6.24 6.26 -6.56
CA GLY A 75 -6.49 5.58 -5.30
C GLY A 75 -7.14 4.22 -5.54
N PHE A 76 -8.19 4.17 -6.36
CA PHE A 76 -8.86 2.92 -6.72
C PHE A 76 -7.95 1.96 -7.50
N MET A 77 -7.18 2.46 -8.48
CA MET A 77 -6.23 1.64 -9.23
C MET A 77 -5.18 1.01 -8.31
N PHE A 78 -4.62 1.80 -7.40
CA PHE A 78 -3.64 1.33 -6.41
C PHE A 78 -4.26 0.29 -5.47
N LEU A 79 -5.47 0.55 -4.98
CA LEU A 79 -6.16 -0.32 -4.02
C LEU A 79 -6.52 -1.67 -4.66
N ILE A 80 -7.05 -1.67 -5.88
CA ILE A 80 -7.33 -2.90 -6.65
C ILE A 80 -6.04 -3.66 -6.92
N GLY A 81 -4.98 -2.98 -7.35
CA GLY A 81 -3.67 -3.60 -7.60
C GLY A 81 -3.08 -4.24 -6.34
N ALA A 82 -3.10 -3.52 -5.22
CA ALA A 82 -2.62 -4.02 -3.93
C ALA A 82 -3.45 -5.22 -3.43
N LEU A 83 -4.77 -5.19 -3.62
CA LEU A 83 -5.66 -6.28 -3.24
C LEU A 83 -5.41 -7.52 -4.10
N PHE A 84 -5.24 -7.35 -5.41
CA PHE A 84 -4.88 -8.44 -6.32
C PHE A 84 -3.51 -9.07 -5.98
N TYR A 85 -2.51 -8.23 -5.69
CA TYR A 85 -1.20 -8.69 -5.26
C TYR A 85 -1.28 -9.49 -3.95
N THR A 86 -2.00 -8.95 -2.96
CA THR A 86 -2.22 -9.62 -1.66
C THR A 86 -2.94 -10.95 -1.84
N TYR A 87 -4.00 -10.99 -2.66
CA TYR A 87 -4.72 -12.21 -3.00
C TYR A 87 -3.80 -13.28 -3.60
N THR A 88 -2.90 -12.88 -4.50
CA THR A 88 -1.95 -13.80 -5.15
C THR A 88 -0.96 -14.39 -4.14
N ILE A 89 -0.42 -13.57 -3.23
CA ILE A 89 0.46 -14.06 -2.15
C ILE A 89 -0.28 -15.02 -1.22
N VAL A 90 -1.50 -14.65 -0.80
CA VAL A 90 -2.31 -15.47 0.10
C VAL A 90 -2.61 -16.82 -0.55
N ARG A 91 -3.00 -16.84 -1.83
CA ARG A 91 -3.26 -18.07 -2.56
C ARG A 91 -2.02 -18.95 -2.69
N GLY A 92 -0.86 -18.35 -2.95
CA GLY A 92 0.41 -19.07 -2.98
C GLY A 92 0.78 -19.70 -1.63
N ASN A 93 0.54 -18.98 -0.54
CA ASN A 93 0.78 -19.48 0.81
C ASN A 93 -0.19 -20.61 1.19
N GLN A 94 -1.47 -20.52 0.80
CA GLN A 94 -2.45 -21.60 1.00
C GLN A 94 -1.99 -22.90 0.35
N ASN A 95 -1.57 -22.85 -0.92
CA ASN A 95 -1.08 -24.04 -1.63
C ASN A 95 0.18 -24.64 -0.97
N ARG A 96 1.12 -23.80 -0.53
CA ARG A 96 2.33 -24.25 0.18
C ARG A 96 2.00 -24.95 1.49
N VAL A 97 1.06 -24.41 2.27
CA VAL A 97 0.61 -25.03 3.51
C VAL A 97 -0.07 -26.37 3.24
N GLU A 98 -0.92 -26.45 2.21
CA GLU A 98 -1.57 -27.69 1.80
C GLU A 98 -0.56 -28.78 1.44
N GLU A 99 0.45 -28.45 0.63
CA GLU A 99 1.53 -29.38 0.28
C GLU A 99 2.32 -29.83 1.52
N LEU A 100 2.62 -28.91 2.45
CA LEU A 100 3.37 -29.21 3.67
C LEU A 100 2.60 -30.19 4.56
N VAL A 101 1.31 -29.94 4.78
CA VAL A 101 0.43 -30.83 5.55
C VAL A 101 0.31 -32.19 4.88
N ARG A 102 0.18 -32.23 3.54
CA ARG A 102 0.12 -33.49 2.78
C ARG A 102 1.41 -34.32 2.91
N ARG A 103 2.58 -33.69 2.81
CA ARG A 103 3.87 -34.37 3.01
C ARG A 103 3.99 -34.93 4.42
N ILE A 104 3.68 -34.13 5.45
CA ILE A 104 3.69 -34.56 6.86
C ILE A 104 2.76 -35.77 7.06
N ALA A 105 1.57 -35.76 6.46
CA ALA A 105 0.61 -36.85 6.58
C ALA A 105 1.11 -38.15 5.92
N LEU A 106 1.74 -38.07 4.74
CA LEU A 106 2.32 -39.22 4.05
C LEU A 106 3.52 -39.81 4.82
N GLU A 107 4.46 -38.97 5.27
CA GLU A 107 5.60 -39.41 6.08
C GLU A 107 5.17 -40.09 7.38
N LYS A 108 4.11 -39.58 8.02
CA LYS A 108 3.56 -40.18 9.24
C LYS A 108 2.90 -41.54 8.99
N LYS A 109 2.39 -41.78 7.78
CA LYS A 109 1.83 -43.07 7.36
C LYS A 109 2.94 -44.08 7.07
N GLU A 110 4.05 -43.67 6.45
CA GLU A 110 5.17 -44.56 6.13
C GLU A 110 6.00 -44.99 7.35
N LYS A 111 6.02 -44.17 8.42
CA LYS A 111 6.71 -44.48 9.69
C LYS A 111 5.89 -45.37 10.64
N LYS A 112 4.69 -45.80 10.25
CA LYS A 112 3.77 -46.62 11.06
C LYS A 112 3.56 -47.97 10.42
#